data_AF-X1E036-F1
#
_entry.id   AF-X1E036-F1
#
_cell.length_a   1.000
_cell.length_b   1.000
_cell.length_c   1.000
_cell.angle_alpha   90.00
_cell.angle_beta   90.00
_cell.angle_gamma   90.00
#
_symmetry.space_group_name_H-M   'P 1'
#
loop_
_entity.id
_entity.type
_entity.pdbx_description
1 polymer ?
#
loop_
_entity_poly.entity_id
_entity_poly.type
_entity_poly.pdbx_seq_one_letter_code
_entity_poly.pdbx_strand_id
1 'polypeptide(L)'
;MEDRTEETVHTEEQNSSLSTIGSYLEGIGKTPLLTKEEERELAKRIKEGKQKLIQLMRGPSDIINKNRELLVLFQKGGKLSKNFGDLDRNPDKVREMVDFLEHELPKMEKIVSDRDKRKIKQILKEAVKVKSSCEADRKKMMEANLRLVVSFAKKYTGRGVSLSDLIQEGNIGLSRAVDKFDYKCEKRFSTYASWWIRQALSRTIADQSRTIR
;
A
#
# COMPACT_ATOMS: atom_id res chain seq x y z
N MET A 1 -44.11 12.96 -17.76
CA MET A 1 -44.11 11.49 -17.77
C MET A 1 -42.65 11.05 -17.91
N GLU A 2 -41.81 11.50 -16.97
CA GLU A 2 -40.36 11.35 -16.95
C GLU A 2 -39.99 11.28 -15.46
N ASP A 3 -40.26 10.15 -14.82
CA ASP A 3 -39.95 9.95 -13.39
C ASP A 3 -39.77 8.46 -13.01
N ARG A 4 -39.59 7.58 -14.00
CA ARG A 4 -39.42 6.12 -13.77
C ARG A 4 -38.05 5.59 -14.15
N THR A 5 -37.23 6.38 -14.84
CA THR A 5 -35.90 5.98 -15.30
C THR A 5 -34.81 6.22 -14.26
N GLU A 6 -34.96 7.21 -13.37
CA GLU A 6 -33.98 7.49 -12.31
C GLU A 6 -34.07 6.49 -11.15
N GLU A 7 -35.28 6.05 -10.76
CA GLU A 7 -35.46 5.01 -9.73
C GLU A 7 -34.86 3.66 -10.16
N THR A 8 -35.01 3.27 -11.43
CA THR A 8 -34.49 1.98 -11.93
C THR A 8 -32.96 1.92 -11.96
N VAL A 9 -32.29 3.02 -12.35
CA VAL A 9 -30.82 3.09 -12.41
C VAL A 9 -30.20 3.06 -11.01
N HIS A 10 -30.79 3.78 -10.05
CA HIS A 10 -30.32 3.76 -8.66
C HIS A 10 -30.48 2.39 -7.99
N THR A 11 -31.53 1.65 -8.34
CA THR A 11 -31.81 0.33 -7.75
C THR A 11 -30.85 -0.74 -8.30
N GLU A 12 -30.45 -0.65 -9.58
CA GLU A 12 -29.51 -1.59 -10.21
C GLU A 12 -28.04 -1.39 -9.75
N GLU A 13 -27.59 -0.14 -9.60
CA GLU A 13 -26.26 0.16 -9.05
C GLU A 13 -26.11 -0.29 -7.59
N GLN A 14 -27.15 -0.09 -6.77
CA GLN A 14 -27.16 -0.60 -5.40
C GLN A 14 -27.12 -2.13 -5.37
N ASN A 15 -27.82 -2.82 -6.28
CA ASN A 15 -27.83 -4.29 -6.33
C ASN A 15 -26.50 -4.89 -6.81
N SER A 16 -25.83 -4.24 -7.77
CA SER A 16 -24.48 -4.61 -8.24
C SER A 16 -23.41 -4.40 -7.16
N SER A 17 -23.48 -3.27 -6.45
CA SER A 17 -22.59 -2.99 -5.31
C SER A 17 -22.80 -3.98 -4.15
N LEU A 18 -24.04 -4.40 -3.89
CA LEU A 18 -24.38 -5.38 -2.86
C LEU A 18 -23.87 -6.79 -3.21
N SER A 19 -23.95 -7.21 -4.48
CA SER A 19 -23.37 -8.48 -4.95
C SER A 19 -21.84 -8.50 -4.84
N THR A 20 -21.21 -7.36 -5.14
CA THR A 20 -19.76 -7.15 -4.95
C THR A 20 -19.35 -7.16 -3.47
N ILE A 21 -20.16 -6.57 -2.59
CA ILE A 21 -19.90 -6.60 -1.14
C ILE A 21 -20.12 -8.02 -0.59
N GLY A 22 -21.14 -8.75 -1.05
CA GLY A 22 -21.41 -10.12 -0.61
C GLY A 22 -20.24 -11.07 -0.85
N SER A 23 -19.74 -11.10 -2.10
CA SER A 23 -18.57 -11.89 -2.47
C SER A 23 -17.30 -11.49 -1.70
N TYR A 24 -17.10 -10.18 -1.48
CA TYR A 24 -16.01 -9.68 -0.62
C TYR A 24 -16.13 -10.17 0.83
N LEU A 25 -17.32 -10.08 1.43
CA LEU A 25 -17.58 -10.52 2.81
C LEU A 25 -17.37 -12.02 2.98
N GLU A 26 -17.77 -12.81 1.99
CA GLU A 26 -17.51 -14.25 1.95
C GLU A 26 -16.01 -14.54 1.89
N GLY A 27 -15.27 -13.82 1.02
CA GLY A 27 -13.82 -13.95 0.89
C GLY A 27 -13.07 -13.70 2.20
N ILE A 28 -13.35 -12.59 2.88
CA ILE A 28 -12.68 -12.26 4.14
C ILE A 28 -13.12 -13.15 5.31
N GLY A 29 -14.31 -13.78 5.21
CA GLY A 29 -14.81 -14.72 6.20
C GLY A 29 -14.01 -16.03 6.24
N LYS A 30 -13.43 -16.42 5.10
CA LYS A 30 -12.60 -17.64 4.95
C LYS A 30 -11.17 -17.47 5.43
N THR A 31 -10.67 -16.23 5.55
CA THR A 31 -9.30 -15.97 6.01
C THR A 31 -9.16 -16.25 7.51
N PRO A 32 -8.20 -17.09 7.95
CA PRO A 32 -7.98 -17.37 9.36
C PRO A 32 -7.46 -16.12 10.10
N LEU A 33 -7.79 -16.02 11.39
CA LEU A 33 -7.26 -14.99 12.27
C LEU A 33 -5.82 -15.31 12.67
N LEU A 34 -5.01 -14.27 12.83
CA LEU A 34 -3.64 -14.42 13.30
C LEU A 34 -3.57 -14.46 14.83
N THR A 35 -2.67 -15.28 15.35
CA THR A 35 -2.24 -15.22 16.75
C THR A 35 -1.38 -13.98 17.01
N LYS A 36 -1.13 -13.66 18.28
CA LYS A 36 -0.27 -12.52 18.65
C LYS A 36 1.17 -12.74 18.17
N GLU A 37 1.63 -13.99 18.22
CA GLU A 37 2.95 -14.43 17.79
C GLU A 37 3.08 -14.30 16.27
N GLU A 38 2.08 -14.75 15.52
CA GLU A 38 2.05 -14.61 14.05
C GLU A 38 1.99 -13.14 13.62
N GLU A 39 1.19 -12.30 14.30
CA GLU A 39 1.16 -10.85 14.08
C GLU A 39 2.56 -10.23 14.25
N ARG A 40 3.27 -10.64 15.32
CA ARG A 40 4.62 -10.14 15.62
C ARG A 40 5.63 -10.60 14.58
N GLU A 41 5.59 -11.86 14.16
CA GLU A 41 6.50 -12.39 13.16
C GLU A 41 6.30 -11.74 11.78
N LEU A 42 5.05 -11.58 11.36
CA LEU A 42 4.71 -10.88 10.12
C LEU A 42 5.21 -9.45 10.13
N ALA A 43 4.90 -8.70 11.20
CA ALA A 43 5.36 -7.33 11.35
C ALA A 43 6.89 -7.21 11.37
N LYS A 44 7.58 -8.18 11.99
CA LYS A 44 9.05 -8.26 11.97
C LYS A 44 9.58 -8.45 10.54
N ARG A 45 9.07 -9.43 9.79
CA ARG A 45 9.49 -9.69 8.40
C ARG A 45 9.24 -8.51 7.48
N ILE A 46 8.08 -7.84 7.61
CA ILE A 46 7.77 -6.62 6.85
C ILE A 46 8.80 -5.52 7.14
N LYS A 47 9.13 -5.30 8.42
CA LYS A 47 10.09 -4.25 8.83
C LYS A 47 11.52 -4.57 8.37
N GLU A 48 11.98 -5.80 8.55
CA GLU A 48 13.30 -6.25 8.10
C GLU A 48 13.43 -6.22 6.57
N GLY A 49 12.39 -6.63 5.86
CA GLY A 49 12.36 -6.58 4.41
C GLY A 49 12.40 -5.14 3.87
N LYS A 50 11.66 -4.20 4.48
CA LYS A 50 11.75 -2.76 4.16
C LYS A 50 13.16 -2.21 4.39
N GLN A 51 13.81 -2.56 5.51
CA GLN A 51 15.19 -2.16 5.79
C GLN A 51 16.18 -2.74 4.77
N LYS A 52 15.99 -4.00 4.40
CA LYS A 52 16.81 -4.66 3.39
C LYS A 52 16.65 -4.01 2.02
N LEU A 53 15.43 -3.63 1.62
CA LEU A 53 15.19 -2.88 0.39
C LEU A 53 15.95 -1.55 0.39
N ILE A 54 15.87 -0.78 1.47
CA ILE A 54 16.61 0.47 1.60
C ILE A 54 18.11 0.24 1.42
N GLN A 55 18.67 -0.77 2.09
CA GLN A 55 20.09 -1.11 1.99
C GLN A 55 20.50 -1.49 0.57
N LEU A 56 19.71 -2.33 -0.10
CA LEU A 56 19.95 -2.74 -1.48
C LEU A 56 19.93 -1.53 -2.43
N MET A 57 19.00 -0.60 -2.22
CA MET A 57 18.83 0.55 -3.10
C MET A 57 19.93 1.61 -2.97
N ARG A 58 20.72 1.63 -1.88
CA ARG A 58 21.86 2.56 -1.74
C ARG A 58 22.87 2.42 -2.88
N GLY A 59 23.20 1.19 -3.28
CA GLY A 59 24.19 0.93 -4.34
C GLY A 59 23.80 1.51 -5.71
N PRO A 60 22.63 1.17 -6.28
CA PRO A 60 22.15 1.75 -7.52
C PRO A 60 21.99 3.28 -7.43
N SER A 61 21.53 3.78 -6.29
CA SER A 61 21.38 5.23 -6.05
C SER A 61 22.71 5.97 -6.17
N ASP A 62 23.78 5.42 -5.59
CA ASP A 62 25.13 6.01 -5.67
C ASP A 62 25.67 6.01 -7.11
N ILE A 63 25.40 4.96 -7.88
CA ILE A 63 25.83 4.87 -9.28
C ILE A 63 25.07 5.91 -10.13
N ILE A 64 23.76 6.01 -9.92
CA ILE A 64 22.90 6.99 -10.61
C ILE A 64 23.36 8.40 -10.29
N ASN A 65 23.56 8.73 -9.01
CA ASN A 65 23.96 10.07 -8.56
C ASN A 65 25.35 10.49 -9.05
N LYS A 66 26.24 9.53 -9.36
CA LYS A 66 27.58 9.81 -9.90
C LYS A 66 27.60 9.97 -11.42
N ASN A 67 26.55 9.58 -12.13
CA ASN A 67 26.48 9.65 -13.58
C ASN A 67 25.49 10.74 -14.04
N ARG A 68 26.02 11.81 -14.63
CA ARG A 68 25.24 12.98 -15.08
C ARG A 68 24.17 12.62 -16.11
N GLU A 69 24.46 11.69 -17.02
CA GLU A 69 23.53 11.27 -18.06
C GLU A 69 22.36 10.48 -17.47
N LEU A 70 22.63 9.58 -16.53
CA LEU A 70 21.59 8.90 -15.76
C LEU A 70 20.75 9.89 -14.96
N LEU A 71 21.37 10.83 -14.25
CA LEU A 71 20.65 11.87 -13.51
C LEU A 71 19.66 12.63 -14.40
N VAL A 72 20.09 13.05 -15.59
CA VAL A 72 19.22 13.77 -16.54
C VAL A 72 18.10 12.88 -17.06
N LEU A 73 18.40 11.62 -17.41
CA LEU A 73 17.40 10.63 -17.85
C LEU A 73 16.29 10.47 -16.82
N PHE A 74 16.68 10.39 -15.56
CA PHE A 74 15.77 10.19 -14.45
C PHE A 74 15.04 11.47 -14.00
N GLN A 75 15.65 12.66 -14.15
CA GLN A 75 14.98 13.95 -13.93
C GLN A 75 13.89 14.18 -14.98
N LYS A 76 14.13 13.84 -16.25
CA LYS A 76 13.12 13.91 -17.32
C LYS A 76 11.93 12.99 -17.09
N GLY A 77 12.14 11.87 -16.39
CA GLY A 77 11.06 10.96 -15.95
C GLY A 77 10.22 11.46 -14.77
N GLY A 78 10.45 12.69 -14.28
CA GLY A 78 9.59 13.36 -13.29
C GLY A 78 9.69 12.86 -11.85
N LYS A 79 10.52 11.85 -11.53
CA LYS A 79 10.55 11.19 -10.20
C LYS A 79 11.83 11.38 -9.38
N LEU A 80 12.89 11.96 -9.96
CA LEU A 80 14.22 11.94 -9.32
C LEU A 80 14.65 13.18 -8.55
N SER A 81 13.88 14.27 -8.58
CA SER A 81 14.44 15.58 -8.19
C SER A 81 14.85 15.73 -6.71
N LYS A 82 14.44 14.85 -5.77
CA LYS A 82 14.74 15.04 -4.32
C LYS A 82 14.97 13.77 -3.47
N ASN A 83 14.84 12.54 -4.00
CA ASN A 83 14.39 11.41 -3.17
C ASN A 83 15.42 10.36 -2.69
N PHE A 84 16.65 10.31 -3.22
CA PHE A 84 17.58 9.25 -2.78
C PHE A 84 18.12 9.46 -1.35
N GLY A 85 18.10 10.68 -0.82
CA GLY A 85 18.52 10.99 0.55
C GLY A 85 17.49 10.66 1.64
N ASP A 86 16.21 10.50 1.27
CA ASP A 86 15.10 10.26 2.20
C ASP A 86 14.56 8.82 2.15
N LEU A 87 15.31 7.87 1.58
CA LEU A 87 14.90 6.46 1.46
C LEU A 87 14.55 5.83 2.82
N ASP A 88 15.21 6.28 3.90
CA ASP A 88 14.94 5.83 5.27
C ASP A 88 13.59 6.33 5.83
N ARG A 89 13.04 7.43 5.29
CA ARG A 89 11.85 8.11 5.85
C ARG A 89 10.53 7.66 5.25
N ASN A 90 10.54 7.11 4.03
CA ASN A 90 9.32 6.71 3.34
C ASN A 90 9.48 5.36 2.63
N PRO A 91 9.11 4.24 3.28
CA PRO A 91 9.22 2.90 2.71
C PRO A 91 8.44 2.70 1.41
N ASP A 92 7.32 3.41 1.22
CA ASP A 92 6.51 3.31 0.00
C ASP A 92 7.27 3.88 -1.20
N LYS A 93 8.02 4.98 -0.99
CA LYS A 93 8.91 5.53 -2.03
C LYS A 93 10.01 4.55 -2.45
N VAL A 94 10.50 3.72 -1.52
CA VAL A 94 11.55 2.73 -1.83
C VAL A 94 10.99 1.66 -2.78
N ARG A 95 9.75 1.20 -2.52
CA ARG A 95 9.05 0.26 -3.40
C ARG A 95 8.87 0.84 -4.81
N GLU A 96 8.36 2.07 -4.91
CA GLU A 96 8.19 2.76 -6.19
C GLU A 96 9.52 2.96 -6.93
N MET A 97 10.61 3.19 -6.20
CA MET A 97 11.94 3.31 -6.79
C MET A 97 12.41 1.99 -7.40
N VAL A 98 12.15 0.85 -6.74
CA VAL A 98 12.47 -0.48 -7.30
C VAL A 98 11.72 -0.70 -8.61
N ASP A 99 10.40 -0.44 -8.64
CA ASP A 99 9.59 -0.52 -9.87
C ASP A 99 10.16 0.33 -11.00
N PHE A 100 10.51 1.57 -10.65
CA PHE A 100 11.02 2.53 -11.59
C PHE A 100 12.39 2.13 -12.16
N LEU A 101 13.32 1.69 -11.31
CA LEU A 101 14.63 1.23 -11.78
C LEU A 101 14.53 -0.06 -12.58
N GLU A 102 13.59 -0.96 -12.25
CA GLU A 102 13.31 -2.16 -13.04
C GLU A 102 12.82 -1.79 -14.45
N HIS A 103 11.89 -0.83 -14.56
CA HIS A 103 11.39 -0.33 -15.83
C HIS A 103 12.46 0.40 -16.66
N GLU A 104 13.30 1.21 -16.02
CA GLU A 104 14.32 2.01 -16.71
C GLU A 104 15.64 1.24 -16.94
N LEU A 105 15.76 0.00 -16.42
CA LEU A 105 16.95 -0.84 -16.54
C LEU A 105 17.45 -0.94 -18.00
N PRO A 106 16.62 -1.18 -19.03
CA PRO A 106 17.10 -1.29 -20.41
C PRO A 106 17.76 -0.01 -20.95
N LYS A 107 17.35 1.16 -20.45
CA LYS A 107 17.96 2.44 -20.84
C LYS A 107 19.24 2.69 -20.06
N MET A 108 19.26 2.36 -18.77
CA MET A 108 20.48 2.43 -17.95
C MET A 108 21.59 1.56 -18.54
N GLU A 109 21.25 0.35 -18.99
CA GLU A 109 22.19 -0.63 -19.55
C GLU A 109 22.99 -0.11 -20.75
N LYS A 110 22.51 0.93 -21.46
CA LYS A 110 23.21 1.56 -22.59
C LYS A 110 24.22 2.63 -22.15
N ILE A 111 24.10 3.12 -20.92
CA ILE A 111 24.84 4.26 -20.37
C ILE A 111 25.91 3.80 -19.37
N VAL A 112 25.63 2.75 -18.58
CA VAL A 112 26.56 2.27 -17.54
C VAL A 112 27.60 1.28 -18.08
N SER A 113 28.75 1.24 -17.40
CA SER A 113 29.80 0.25 -17.64
C SER A 113 29.29 -1.19 -17.45
N ASP A 114 29.88 -2.18 -18.13
CA ASP A 114 29.53 -3.61 -17.96
C ASP A 114 29.67 -4.11 -16.52
N ARG A 115 30.56 -3.51 -15.74
CA ARG A 115 30.73 -3.81 -14.32
C ARG A 115 29.52 -3.31 -13.52
N ASP A 116 29.15 -2.04 -13.70
CA ASP A 116 28.04 -1.43 -12.97
C ASP A 116 26.69 -2.00 -13.42
N LYS A 117 26.54 -2.31 -14.71
CA LYS A 117 25.41 -3.04 -15.26
C LYS A 117 25.16 -4.36 -14.54
N ARG A 118 26.19 -5.19 -14.41
CA ARG A 118 26.08 -6.48 -13.68
C ARG A 118 25.72 -6.27 -12.21
N LYS A 119 26.33 -5.29 -11.57
CA LYS A 119 26.06 -4.95 -10.16
C LYS A 119 24.62 -4.48 -9.94
N ILE A 120 24.14 -3.54 -10.75
CA ILE A 120 22.76 -3.01 -10.69
C ILE A 120 21.76 -4.13 -10.94
N LYS A 121 21.98 -4.97 -11.97
CA LYS A 121 21.10 -6.08 -12.30
C LYS A 121 20.99 -7.10 -11.17
N GLN A 122 22.11 -7.44 -10.53
CA GLN A 122 22.12 -8.35 -9.37
C GLN A 122 21.35 -7.75 -8.19
N ILE A 123 21.59 -6.48 -7.88
CA ILE A 123 20.91 -5.78 -6.77
C ILE A 123 19.41 -5.65 -7.04
N LEU A 124 19.00 -5.27 -8.25
CA LEU A 124 17.58 -5.14 -8.60
C LEU A 124 16.87 -6.49 -8.55
N LYS A 125 17.50 -7.56 -9.04
CA LYS A 125 16.95 -8.91 -8.92
C LYS A 125 16.69 -9.30 -7.47
N GLU A 126 17.62 -8.98 -6.57
CA GLU A 126 17.42 -9.22 -5.13
C GLU A 126 16.34 -8.31 -4.55
N ALA A 127 16.33 -7.03 -4.91
CA ALA A 127 15.35 -6.05 -4.44
C ALA A 127 13.92 -6.44 -4.85
N VAL A 128 13.70 -6.88 -6.09
CA VAL A 128 12.40 -7.36 -6.58
C VAL A 128 11.93 -8.57 -5.77
N LYS A 129 12.84 -9.52 -5.47
CA LYS A 129 12.52 -10.69 -4.63
C LYS A 129 12.11 -10.28 -3.22
N VAL A 130 12.88 -9.40 -2.58
CA VAL A 130 12.59 -8.91 -1.22
C VAL A 130 11.26 -8.15 -1.20
N LYS A 131 11.03 -7.28 -2.20
CA LYS A 131 9.79 -6.51 -2.36
C LYS A 131 8.58 -7.43 -2.47
N SER A 132 8.63 -8.43 -3.36
CA SER A 132 7.54 -9.39 -3.53
C SER A 132 7.22 -10.15 -2.23
N SER A 133 8.25 -10.57 -1.47
CA SER A 133 8.07 -11.19 -0.16
C SER A 133 7.42 -10.24 0.86
N CYS A 134 7.84 -8.97 0.90
CA CYS A 134 7.25 -7.97 1.79
C CYS A 134 5.79 -7.72 1.47
N GLU A 135 5.44 -7.66 0.18
CA GLU A 135 4.07 -7.49 -0.28
C GLU A 135 3.19 -8.67 0.10
N ALA A 136 3.70 -9.89 0.00
CA ALA A 136 2.98 -11.09 0.42
C ALA A 136 2.73 -11.09 1.94
N ASP A 137 3.73 -10.79 2.76
CA ASP A 137 3.57 -10.70 4.22
C ASP A 137 2.59 -9.57 4.61
N ARG A 138 2.71 -8.40 3.97
CA ARG A 138 1.80 -7.27 4.16
C ARG A 138 0.37 -7.63 3.78
N LYS A 139 0.17 -8.30 2.64
CA LYS A 139 -1.13 -8.79 2.18
C LYS A 139 -1.73 -9.76 3.19
N LYS A 140 -0.95 -10.74 3.65
CA LYS A 140 -1.39 -11.70 4.68
C LYS A 140 -1.83 -11.01 5.98
N MET A 141 -1.05 -10.03 6.44
CA MET A 141 -1.38 -9.26 7.65
C MET A 141 -2.65 -8.42 7.46
N MET A 142 -2.85 -7.82 6.28
CA MET A 142 -4.07 -7.09 5.96
C MET A 142 -5.30 -8.02 5.89
N GLU A 143 -5.23 -9.10 5.13
CA GLU A 143 -6.34 -10.04 4.89
C GLU A 143 -6.91 -10.60 6.19
N ALA A 144 -6.04 -11.00 7.12
CA ALA A 144 -6.44 -11.49 8.44
C ALA A 144 -7.20 -10.45 9.29
N ASN A 145 -7.12 -9.17 8.93
CA ASN A 145 -7.71 -8.05 9.67
C ASN A 145 -8.82 -7.31 8.89
N LEU A 146 -9.19 -7.74 7.68
CA LEU A 146 -10.26 -7.07 6.91
C LEU A 146 -11.62 -7.13 7.61
N ARG A 147 -11.90 -8.21 8.36
CA ARG A 147 -13.11 -8.33 9.18
C ARG A 147 -13.23 -7.21 10.23
N LEU A 148 -12.10 -6.76 10.78
CA LEU A 148 -12.06 -5.64 11.72
C LEU A 148 -12.53 -4.35 11.05
N VAL A 149 -12.07 -4.08 9.83
CA VAL A 149 -12.48 -2.89 9.05
C VAL A 149 -13.98 -2.87 8.85
N VAL A 150 -14.56 -3.98 8.38
CA VAL A 150 -16.01 -4.09 8.17
C VAL A 150 -16.78 -3.84 9.48
N SER A 151 -16.29 -4.37 10.60
CA SER A 151 -16.92 -4.17 11.92
C SER A 151 -16.92 -2.70 12.37
N PHE A 152 -15.92 -1.92 11.96
CA PHE A 152 -15.88 -0.48 12.17
C PHE A 152 -16.76 0.25 11.17
N ALA A 153 -16.62 0.00 9.87
CA ALA A 153 -17.35 0.68 8.80
C ALA A 153 -18.87 0.63 9.01
N LYS A 154 -19.41 -0.53 9.45
CA LYS A 154 -20.84 -0.69 9.78
C LYS A 154 -21.36 0.30 10.83
N LYS A 155 -20.51 0.83 11.72
CA LYS A 155 -20.90 1.81 12.75
C LYS A 155 -20.92 3.25 12.24
N TYR A 156 -20.38 3.49 11.06
CA TYR A 156 -20.24 4.81 10.43
C TYR A 156 -21.19 4.99 9.23
N THR A 157 -22.04 4.00 8.93
CA THR A 157 -23.08 4.10 7.90
C THR A 157 -24.15 5.13 8.28
N GLY A 158 -24.98 5.51 7.31
CA GLY A 158 -26.06 6.50 7.52
C GLY A 158 -25.56 7.95 7.64
N ARG A 159 -24.33 8.24 7.21
CA ARG A 159 -23.68 9.57 7.30
C ARG A 159 -23.35 10.16 5.92
N GLY A 160 -24.12 9.80 4.90
CA GLY A 160 -23.93 10.27 3.52
C GLY A 160 -22.82 9.56 2.72
N VAL A 161 -22.12 8.58 3.32
CA VAL A 161 -21.09 7.77 2.66
C VAL A 161 -21.59 6.33 2.52
N SER A 162 -21.38 5.71 1.36
CA SER A 162 -21.77 4.31 1.13
C SER A 162 -20.94 3.35 2.01
N LEU A 163 -21.50 2.18 2.35
CA LEU A 163 -20.76 1.17 3.11
C LEU A 163 -19.51 0.68 2.34
N SER A 164 -19.61 0.56 1.01
CA SER A 164 -18.47 0.18 0.16
C SER A 164 -17.32 1.17 0.31
N ASP A 165 -17.60 2.47 0.19
CA ASP A 165 -16.58 3.51 0.30
C ASP A 165 -15.98 3.58 1.70
N LEU A 166 -16.80 3.44 2.75
CA LEU A 166 -16.31 3.33 4.13
C LEU A 166 -15.38 2.12 4.30
N ILE A 167 -15.71 0.96 3.71
CA ILE A 167 -14.83 -0.22 3.74
C ILE A 167 -13.51 0.08 3.01
N GLN A 168 -13.55 0.70 1.83
CA GLN A 168 -12.33 1.04 1.08
C GLN A 168 -11.43 2.00 1.87
N GLU A 169 -12.01 3.06 2.44
CA GLU A 169 -11.26 4.04 3.24
C GLU A 169 -10.74 3.44 4.55
N GLY A 170 -11.54 2.59 5.19
CA GLY A 170 -11.11 1.80 6.34
C GLY A 170 -9.96 0.85 6.00
N ASN A 171 -9.97 0.22 4.81
CA ASN A 171 -8.89 -0.63 4.32
C ASN A 171 -7.61 0.17 4.06
N ILE A 172 -7.72 1.41 3.56
CA ILE A 172 -6.60 2.34 3.44
C ILE A 172 -6.03 2.68 4.82
N GLY A 173 -6.89 2.93 5.82
CA GLY A 173 -6.48 3.10 7.22
C GLY A 173 -5.75 1.87 7.78
N LEU A 174 -6.29 0.68 7.59
CA LEU A 174 -5.67 -0.59 8.00
C LEU A 174 -4.30 -0.79 7.33
N SER A 175 -4.23 -0.55 6.03
CA SER A 175 -3.01 -0.58 5.22
C SER A 175 -1.91 0.29 5.86
N ARG A 176 -2.22 1.54 6.22
CA ARG A 176 -1.29 2.44 6.93
C ARG A 176 -0.89 1.92 8.31
N ALA A 177 -1.80 1.26 9.01
CA ALA A 177 -1.49 0.63 10.30
C ALA A 177 -0.48 -0.51 10.15
N VAL A 178 -0.65 -1.38 9.15
CA VAL A 178 0.32 -2.46 8.84
C VAL A 178 1.70 -1.88 8.56
N ASP A 179 1.77 -0.77 7.81
CA ASP A 179 3.04 -0.18 7.43
C ASP A 179 3.82 0.43 8.61
N LYS A 180 3.13 0.82 9.69
CA LYS A 180 3.68 1.55 10.84
C LYS A 180 3.71 0.75 12.14
N PHE A 181 3.11 -0.43 12.17
CA PHE A 181 3.03 -1.24 13.38
C PHE A 181 4.43 -1.70 13.83
N ASP A 182 4.74 -1.54 15.12
CA ASP A 182 6.00 -2.00 15.68
C ASP A 182 5.82 -3.37 16.34
N TYR A 183 6.52 -4.38 15.80
CA TYR A 183 6.49 -5.76 16.29
C TYR A 183 7.02 -5.90 17.73
N LYS A 184 7.74 -4.90 18.23
CA LYS A 184 8.23 -4.88 19.62
C LYS A 184 7.15 -4.47 20.62
N CYS A 185 6.02 -3.97 20.14
CA CYS A 185 4.91 -3.60 21.00
C CYS A 185 4.26 -4.84 21.63
N GLU A 186 3.90 -4.75 22.90
CA GLU A 186 3.22 -5.85 23.60
C GLU A 186 1.71 -5.92 23.32
N LYS A 187 1.15 -4.90 22.66
CA LYS A 187 -0.28 -4.81 22.34
C LYS A 187 -0.60 -5.58 21.04
N ARG A 188 -1.83 -6.11 20.95
CA ARG A 188 -2.37 -6.72 19.73
C ARG A 188 -2.39 -5.72 18.58
N PHE A 189 -2.17 -6.20 17.36
CA PHE A 189 -2.24 -5.35 16.16
C PHE A 189 -3.62 -4.71 16.00
N SER A 190 -4.69 -5.45 16.31
CA SER A 190 -6.08 -4.95 16.24
C SER A 190 -6.31 -3.67 17.05
N THR A 191 -5.69 -3.56 18.23
CA THR A 191 -5.76 -2.36 19.09
C THR A 191 -5.12 -1.16 18.39
N TYR A 192 -3.95 -1.35 17.78
CA TYR A 192 -3.24 -0.30 17.04
C TYR A 192 -4.00 0.10 15.75
N ALA A 193 -4.43 -0.89 14.97
CA ALA A 193 -5.16 -0.68 13.72
C ALA A 193 -6.48 0.06 13.92
N SER A 194 -7.17 -0.17 15.04
CA SER A 194 -8.43 0.49 15.36
C SER A 194 -8.35 2.02 15.34
N TRP A 195 -7.22 2.62 15.72
CA TRP A 195 -7.05 4.08 15.64
C TRP A 195 -6.99 4.57 14.19
N TRP A 196 -6.16 3.93 13.36
CA TRP A 196 -5.99 4.28 11.95
C TRP A 196 -7.26 4.07 11.13
N ILE A 197 -8.01 3.00 11.40
CA ILE A 197 -9.30 2.72 10.74
C ILE A 197 -10.30 3.82 11.09
N ARG A 198 -10.50 4.13 12.38
CA ARG A 198 -11.42 5.20 12.79
C ARG A 198 -11.03 6.57 12.23
N GLN A 199 -9.73 6.87 12.18
CA GLN A 199 -9.23 8.12 11.63
C GLN A 199 -9.58 8.24 10.14
N ALA A 200 -9.35 7.19 9.35
CA ALA A 200 -9.68 7.18 7.92
C ALA A 200 -11.19 7.37 7.69
N LEU A 201 -12.03 6.58 8.38
CA LEU A 201 -13.49 6.68 8.29
C LEU A 201 -14.00 8.09 8.64
N SER A 202 -13.50 8.66 9.74
CA SER A 202 -13.93 9.99 10.19
C SER A 202 -13.54 11.08 9.20
N ARG A 203 -12.35 10.96 8.60
CA ARG A 203 -11.87 11.89 7.56
C ARG A 203 -12.76 11.83 6.32
N THR A 204 -13.07 10.64 5.81
CA THR A 204 -13.91 10.47 4.61
C THR A 204 -15.28 11.13 4.77
N ILE A 205 -15.92 10.97 5.93
CA ILE A 205 -17.22 11.59 6.22
C ILE A 205 -17.09 13.12 6.26
N ALA A 206 -16.03 13.64 6.89
CA ALA A 206 -15.77 15.08 6.93
C ALA A 206 -15.48 15.67 5.54
N ASP A 207 -14.79 14.93 4.68
CA ASP A 207 -14.44 15.39 3.33
C ASP A 207 -15.68 15.34 2.41
N GLN A 208 -16.49 14.26 2.42
CA GLN A 208 -17.72 14.17 1.61
C GLN A 208 -18.82 15.15 2.06
N SER A 209 -18.94 15.43 3.37
CA SER A 209 -19.88 16.45 3.86
C SER A 209 -19.51 17.88 3.45
N ARG A 210 -18.26 18.14 3.06
CA ARG A 210 -17.79 19.45 2.56
C ARG A 210 -17.98 19.63 1.07
N THR A 211 -18.03 18.55 0.28
CA THR A 211 -18.22 18.61 -1.17
C THR A 211 -19.63 19.04 -1.56
N ILE A 212 -20.62 18.88 -0.66
CA ILE A 212 -21.95 19.46 -0.79
C ILE A 212 -21.92 20.88 -0.20
N ARG A 213 -21.31 21.85 -0.88
CA ARG A 213 -21.48 23.28 -0.58
C ARG A 213 -21.13 24.18 -1.75
#